data_AF-A0A6A6C7H1-F1
#
_entry.id   AF-A0A6A6C7H1-F1
#
_cell.length_a   1.000
_cell.length_b   1.000
_cell.length_c   1.000
_cell.angle_alpha   90.00
_cell.angle_beta   90.00
_cell.angle_gamma   90.00
#
_symmetry.space_group_name_H-M   'P 1'
#
loop_
_entity.id
_entity.type
_entity.pdbx_description
1 polymer ?
#
loop_
_entity_poly.entity_id
_entity_poly.type
_entity_poly.pdbx_seq_one_letter_code
_entity_poly.pdbx_strand_id
1 'polypeptide(L)'
;MSTAECLAFDFFRLYTTHQLPGCSKWSHSWDKLVLENALREPAIRHAVVALASLHRAITIRQTGSSRVDLDQHELALAQYNKSITYIKTYIGALDSCSTYSQDNIEVILIVSLLFFCFELLYCNDAKAGNHLYTGLRILHERMQDSSKGDSLSHDIVVPVTPRDNIGILVRAFIELDYDGTVESPDMDQPYLTPLCLEEMPSAFASIDEAMVHLYALIARVWDSARETMRISKIDIGQRYDLEAMDPLIRSCLTAANLRRLDTTGHEAHKAKFMSTKQDLRKWMSAFATLQPPEHEDPTHAMARIHFFNVWLSVESHFDASESAIDRFHTQFEHLTKTCETYTQRFWSAEPHIPFDPKLPSSHTRPAFALGSGILECLYLIALKCRESSIRRRCIQLIRFSNFQGAFDAFYLAAMVEAVVDLEEERARRLLGVSEWDEFKDYEVPEEARILNVELDMGGDSDKHTFYKRDVGSFVYHIWADGLGSELERGEGVFVVERPLPSGLDLVR
;
A
#
# COMPACT_ATOMS: atom_id res chain seq x y z
N MET A 1 -3.28 -13.11 34.11
CA MET A 1 -3.68 -11.78 33.60
C MET A 1 -4.48 -11.08 34.67
N SER A 2 -4.28 -9.78 34.88
CA SER A 2 -5.17 -8.95 35.70
C SER A 2 -6.55 -8.79 35.02
N THR A 3 -7.55 -8.27 35.74
CA THR A 3 -8.87 -7.99 35.14
C THR A 3 -8.78 -7.03 33.95
N ALA A 4 -7.93 -6.00 34.03
CA ALA A 4 -7.71 -5.07 32.94
C ALA A 4 -7.07 -5.75 31.72
N GLU A 5 -6.09 -6.63 31.94
CA GLU A 5 -5.45 -7.42 30.88
C GLU A 5 -6.47 -8.38 30.21
N CYS A 6 -7.35 -9.03 30.98
CA CYS A 6 -8.40 -9.89 30.42
C CYS A 6 -9.40 -9.10 29.55
N LEU A 7 -9.84 -7.93 30.01
CA LEU A 7 -10.75 -7.07 29.25
C LEU A 7 -10.13 -6.56 27.94
N ALA A 8 -8.84 -6.20 27.97
CA ALA A 8 -8.10 -5.82 26.76
C ALA A 8 -7.94 -7.02 25.81
N PHE A 9 -7.65 -8.21 26.32
CA PHE A 9 -7.55 -9.42 25.52
C PHE A 9 -8.89 -9.79 24.85
N ASP A 10 -10.01 -9.66 25.56
CA ASP A 10 -11.34 -9.87 24.97
C ASP A 10 -11.70 -8.79 23.96
N PHE A 11 -11.32 -7.53 24.22
CA PHE A 11 -11.47 -6.46 23.24
C PHE A 11 -10.66 -6.74 21.96
N PHE A 12 -9.44 -7.29 22.10
CA PHE A 12 -8.62 -7.70 20.97
C PHE A 12 -9.37 -8.70 20.08
N ARG A 13 -9.88 -9.77 20.69
CA ARG A 13 -10.59 -10.87 20.03
C ARG A 13 -11.86 -10.45 19.32
N LEU A 14 -12.59 -9.50 19.88
CA LEU A 14 -13.91 -9.10 19.38
C LEU A 14 -13.87 -7.95 18.39
N TYR A 15 -12.84 -7.09 18.47
CA TYR A 15 -12.81 -5.84 17.71
C TYR A 15 -11.48 -5.64 16.98
N THR A 16 -10.35 -5.71 17.70
CA THR A 16 -9.04 -5.39 17.11
C THR A 16 -8.68 -6.33 15.96
N THR A 17 -8.92 -7.64 16.10
CA THR A 17 -8.64 -8.66 15.06
C THR A 17 -9.38 -8.44 13.74
N HIS A 18 -10.44 -7.63 13.71
CA HIS A 18 -11.17 -7.30 12.49
C HIS A 18 -10.71 -5.99 11.85
N GLN A 19 -9.75 -5.31 12.48
CA GLN A 19 -9.26 -4.00 12.06
C GLN A 19 -7.75 -3.98 11.81
N LEU A 20 -7.03 -5.10 11.97
CA LEU A 20 -5.60 -5.17 11.63
C LEU A 20 -5.39 -5.20 10.10
N PRO A 21 -4.17 -4.92 9.61
CA PRO A 21 -3.86 -5.09 8.20
C PRO A 21 -4.10 -6.55 7.78
N GLY A 22 -4.60 -6.76 6.57
CA GLY A 22 -4.92 -8.10 6.07
C GLY A 22 -6.14 -8.76 6.72
N CYS A 23 -6.99 -8.03 7.47
CA CYS A 23 -8.19 -8.56 8.14
C CYS A 23 -9.44 -8.70 7.25
N SER A 24 -9.35 -8.39 5.96
CA SER A 24 -10.29 -9.00 5.00
C SER A 24 -10.17 -10.53 5.18
N LYS A 25 -11.17 -11.34 4.86
CA LYS A 25 -11.15 -12.80 5.13
C LYS A 25 -10.01 -13.59 4.45
N TRP A 26 -9.04 -12.89 3.86
CA TRP A 26 -7.66 -13.32 3.77
C TRP A 26 -7.13 -13.81 5.12
N SER A 27 -6.96 -15.12 5.14
CA SER A 27 -6.28 -15.84 6.19
C SER A 27 -7.04 -15.84 7.52
N HIS A 28 -7.51 -17.02 7.92
CA HIS A 28 -7.97 -17.34 9.28
C HIS A 28 -6.81 -17.26 10.31
N SER A 29 -5.89 -16.32 10.12
CA SER A 29 -4.56 -16.32 10.71
C SER A 29 -4.52 -15.56 11.99
N TRP A 30 -5.05 -14.35 12.11
CA TRP A 30 -4.89 -13.59 13.35
C TRP A 30 -5.46 -14.35 14.57
N ASP A 31 -6.61 -14.99 14.41
CA ASP A 31 -7.20 -15.81 15.47
C ASP A 31 -6.31 -17.02 15.81
N LYS A 32 -5.86 -17.77 14.80
CA LYS A 32 -5.06 -18.99 14.99
C LYS A 32 -3.61 -18.69 15.41
N LEU A 33 -2.96 -17.78 14.70
CA LEU A 33 -1.57 -17.37 14.85
C LEU A 33 -1.36 -16.57 16.13
N VAL A 34 -2.23 -15.62 16.47
CA VAL A 34 -1.98 -14.70 17.58
C VAL A 34 -2.69 -15.11 18.85
N LEU A 35 -3.96 -15.50 18.83
CA LEU A 35 -4.69 -15.78 20.08
C LEU A 35 -4.15 -17.02 20.79
N GLU A 36 -3.90 -18.12 20.06
CA GLU A 36 -3.36 -19.34 20.64
C GLU A 36 -1.96 -19.10 21.22
N ASN A 37 -1.10 -18.41 20.47
CA ASN A 37 0.26 -18.09 20.91
C ASN A 37 0.27 -17.08 22.06
N ALA A 38 -0.64 -16.11 22.12
CA ALA A 38 -0.74 -15.18 23.24
C ALA A 38 -1.13 -15.87 24.56
N LEU A 39 -1.83 -17.01 24.50
CA LEU A 39 -2.11 -17.79 25.69
C LEU A 39 -0.87 -18.53 26.20
N ARG A 40 0.09 -18.87 25.33
CA ARG A 40 1.29 -19.64 25.67
C ARG A 40 2.49 -18.75 25.99
N GLU A 41 2.70 -17.71 25.18
CA GLU A 41 3.91 -16.91 25.14
C GLU A 41 3.68 -15.52 25.77
N PRO A 42 4.42 -15.16 26.85
CA PRO A 42 4.19 -13.91 27.57
C PRO A 42 4.49 -12.66 26.72
N ALA A 43 5.49 -12.72 25.83
CA ALA A 43 5.81 -11.61 24.94
C ALA A 43 4.61 -11.23 24.05
N ILE A 44 4.03 -12.22 23.36
CA ILE A 44 2.86 -12.04 22.49
C ILE A 44 1.66 -11.57 23.30
N ARG A 45 1.41 -12.16 24.47
CA ARG A 45 0.30 -11.73 25.35
C ARG A 45 0.36 -10.26 25.69
N HIS A 46 1.53 -9.77 26.08
CA HIS A 46 1.72 -8.37 26.45
C HIS A 46 1.59 -7.45 25.24
N ALA A 47 2.07 -7.85 24.06
CA ALA A 47 1.87 -7.10 22.81
C ALA A 47 0.38 -7.01 22.42
N VAL A 48 -0.38 -8.11 22.52
CA VAL A 48 -1.82 -8.16 22.26
C VAL A 48 -2.59 -7.21 23.18
N VAL A 49 -2.32 -7.28 24.49
CA VAL A 49 -2.95 -6.39 25.47
C VAL A 49 -2.58 -4.93 25.18
N ALA A 50 -1.32 -4.64 24.84
CA ALA A 50 -0.88 -3.29 24.53
C ALA A 50 -1.65 -2.70 23.33
N LEU A 51 -1.70 -3.46 22.23
CA LEU A 51 -2.38 -3.05 21.00
C LEU A 51 -3.88 -2.85 21.21
N ALA A 52 -4.54 -3.76 21.92
CA ALA A 52 -5.97 -3.64 22.21
C ALA A 52 -6.29 -2.46 23.14
N SER A 53 -5.44 -2.21 24.14
CA SER A 53 -5.63 -1.08 25.06
C SER A 53 -5.46 0.26 24.32
N LEU A 54 -4.48 0.33 23.41
CA LEU A 54 -4.29 1.50 22.55
C LEU A 54 -5.47 1.70 21.60
N HIS A 55 -5.89 0.63 20.90
CA HIS A 55 -7.04 0.67 19.99
C HIS A 55 -8.28 1.18 20.74
N ARG A 56 -8.59 0.59 21.90
CA ARG A 56 -9.71 1.01 22.74
C ARG A 56 -9.60 2.47 23.19
N ALA A 57 -8.41 2.93 23.57
CA ALA A 57 -8.18 4.32 23.96
C ALA A 57 -8.48 5.29 22.80
N ILE A 58 -8.14 4.93 21.56
CA ILE A 58 -8.41 5.73 20.35
C ILE A 58 -9.90 5.72 20.01
N THR A 59 -10.55 4.55 20.01
CA THR A 59 -11.99 4.42 19.66
C THR A 59 -12.90 5.19 20.63
N ILE A 60 -12.64 5.13 21.94
CA ILE A 60 -13.44 5.84 22.95
C ILE A 60 -13.28 7.36 22.81
N ARG A 61 -12.06 7.82 22.47
CA ARG A 61 -11.79 9.23 22.19
C ARG A 61 -12.62 9.73 21.01
N GLN A 62 -12.65 8.99 19.90
CA GLN A 62 -13.39 9.36 18.68
C GLN A 62 -14.91 9.48 18.87
N THR A 63 -15.48 8.72 19.82
CA THR A 63 -16.94 8.74 20.10
C THR A 63 -17.37 9.88 21.05
N GLY A 64 -16.45 10.72 21.51
CA GLY A 64 -16.75 11.86 22.39
C GLY A 64 -17.23 11.45 23.80
N SER A 65 -17.04 10.19 24.18
CA SER A 65 -17.37 9.72 25.53
C SER A 65 -16.40 10.33 26.54
N SER A 66 -16.90 11.25 27.38
CA SER A 66 -16.12 12.08 28.33
C SER A 66 -15.36 11.30 29.42
N ARG A 67 -15.33 9.97 29.37
CA ARG A 67 -14.45 9.16 30.20
C ARG A 67 -13.17 8.89 29.42
N VAL A 68 -12.25 9.85 29.44
CA VAL A 68 -10.86 9.58 29.07
C VAL A 68 -10.37 8.51 30.05
N ASP A 69 -10.33 7.26 29.60
CA ASP A 69 -9.73 6.15 30.35
C ASP A 69 -8.20 6.31 30.19
N LEU A 70 -7.62 7.32 30.86
CA LEU A 70 -6.17 7.59 30.89
C LEU A 70 -5.40 6.31 31.19
N ASP A 71 -6.00 5.45 32.03
CA ASP A 71 -5.52 4.12 32.38
C ASP A 71 -5.30 3.21 31.17
N GLN A 72 -6.08 3.29 30.07
CA GLN A 72 -5.89 2.40 28.90
C GLN A 72 -4.65 2.77 28.10
N HIS A 73 -4.36 4.06 27.96
CA HIS A 73 -3.16 4.51 27.26
C HIS A 73 -1.91 4.19 28.09
N GLU A 74 -1.96 4.42 29.40
CA GLU A 74 -0.89 4.01 30.32
C GLU A 74 -0.70 2.50 30.35
N LEU A 75 -1.79 1.73 30.39
CA LEU A 75 -1.78 0.28 30.27
C LEU A 75 -1.15 -0.15 28.95
N ALA A 76 -1.50 0.48 27.84
CA ALA A 76 -0.94 0.17 26.53
C ALA A 76 0.59 0.30 26.53
N LEU A 77 1.12 1.43 27.01
CA LEU A 77 2.57 1.67 27.09
C LEU A 77 3.27 0.73 28.09
N ALA A 78 2.66 0.48 29.25
CA ALA A 78 3.21 -0.45 30.24
C ALA A 78 3.32 -1.88 29.68
N GLN A 79 2.31 -2.32 28.94
CA GLN A 79 2.24 -3.66 28.36
C GLN A 79 3.18 -3.79 27.15
N TYR A 80 3.29 -2.74 26.34
CA TYR A 80 4.28 -2.65 25.26
C TYR A 80 5.71 -2.83 25.81
N ASN A 81 6.06 -2.10 26.88
CA ASN A 81 7.37 -2.22 27.52
C ASN A 81 7.63 -3.59 28.18
N LYS A 82 6.61 -4.21 28.77
CA LYS A 82 6.69 -5.60 29.26
C LYS A 82 6.99 -6.57 28.11
N SER A 83 6.28 -6.44 26.99
CA SER A 83 6.53 -7.25 25.79
C SER A 83 7.96 -7.08 25.29
N ILE A 84 8.49 -5.85 25.23
CA ILE A 84 9.90 -5.60 24.88
C ILE A 84 10.86 -6.30 25.84
N THR A 85 10.56 -6.30 27.14
CA THR A 85 11.42 -6.97 28.12
C THR A 85 11.48 -8.47 27.90
N TYR A 86 10.34 -9.10 27.59
CA TYR A 86 10.31 -10.51 27.21
C TYR A 86 10.99 -10.75 25.86
N ILE A 87 10.75 -9.94 24.83
CA ILE A 87 11.30 -10.23 23.50
C ILE A 87 12.83 -10.21 23.46
N LYS A 88 13.46 -9.38 24.30
CA LYS A 88 14.92 -9.38 24.49
C LYS A 88 15.48 -10.74 24.91
N THR A 89 14.72 -11.54 25.66
CA THR A 89 15.17 -12.90 26.05
C THR A 89 15.15 -13.87 24.87
N TYR A 90 14.15 -13.75 23.98
CA TYR A 90 14.08 -14.56 22.76
C TYR A 90 15.19 -14.19 21.80
N ILE A 91 15.46 -12.89 21.61
CA ILE A 91 16.56 -12.40 20.77
C ILE A 91 17.92 -12.87 21.31
N GLY A 92 18.19 -12.68 22.60
CA GLY A 92 19.45 -13.14 23.19
C GLY A 92 19.65 -14.67 23.11
N ALA A 93 18.57 -15.44 23.06
CA ALA A 93 18.63 -16.88 22.83
C ALA A 93 18.99 -17.24 21.37
N LEU A 94 18.68 -16.39 20.39
CA LEU A 94 19.14 -16.56 19.00
C LEU A 94 20.66 -16.39 18.90
N ASP A 95 21.22 -15.41 19.63
CA ASP A 95 22.67 -15.14 19.60
C ASP A 95 23.51 -16.23 20.29
N SER A 96 22.89 -16.99 21.20
CA SER A 96 23.58 -17.94 22.10
C SER A 96 23.63 -19.38 21.57
N CYS A 97 22.75 -19.75 20.62
CA CYS A 97 22.64 -21.11 20.09
C CYS A 97 22.88 -21.11 18.57
N SER A 98 23.74 -22.01 18.08
CA SER A 98 24.02 -22.21 16.65
C SER A 98 22.85 -22.76 15.83
N THR A 99 21.67 -22.92 16.43
CA THR A 99 20.47 -23.47 15.80
C THR A 99 19.29 -22.67 16.32
N TYR A 100 18.68 -21.89 15.44
CA TYR A 100 17.51 -21.08 15.77
C TYR A 100 16.36 -21.98 16.21
N SER A 101 15.82 -21.76 17.42
CA SER A 101 14.56 -22.40 17.79
C SER A 101 13.47 -21.80 16.91
N GLN A 102 12.79 -22.65 16.14
CA GLN A 102 11.70 -22.24 15.25
C GLN A 102 10.62 -21.45 16.02
N ASP A 103 10.33 -21.86 17.25
CA ASP A 103 9.36 -21.23 18.15
C ASP A 103 9.80 -19.82 18.55
N ASN A 104 11.10 -19.57 18.77
CA ASN A 104 11.60 -18.23 19.14
C ASN A 104 11.45 -17.24 17.99
N ILE A 105 11.75 -17.68 16.76
CA ILE A 105 11.57 -16.85 15.56
C ILE A 105 10.08 -16.54 15.36
N GLU A 106 9.21 -17.54 15.51
CA GLU A 106 7.76 -17.33 15.42
C GLU A 106 7.29 -16.26 16.41
N VAL A 107 7.74 -16.34 17.68
CA VAL A 107 7.42 -15.33 18.69
C VAL A 107 7.90 -13.93 18.30
N ILE A 108 9.12 -13.82 17.79
CA ILE A 108 9.69 -12.53 17.35
C ILE A 108 8.88 -11.95 16.19
N LEU A 109 8.55 -12.74 15.19
CA LEU A 109 7.79 -12.28 14.03
C LEU A 109 6.36 -11.85 14.41
N ILE A 110 5.67 -12.61 15.28
CA ILE A 110 4.34 -12.22 15.77
C ILE A 110 4.41 -10.91 16.56
N VAL A 111 5.40 -10.75 17.45
CA VAL A 111 5.55 -9.50 18.22
C VAL A 111 5.92 -8.33 17.33
N SER A 112 6.80 -8.50 16.34
CA SER A 112 7.13 -7.46 15.35
C SER A 112 5.88 -7.01 14.58
N LEU A 113 5.03 -7.95 14.16
CA LEU A 113 3.78 -7.66 13.46
C LEU A 113 2.77 -6.91 14.35
N LEU A 114 2.64 -7.29 15.63
CA LEU A 114 1.78 -6.59 16.60
C LEU A 114 2.33 -5.20 16.92
N PHE A 115 3.64 -5.04 17.03
CA PHE A 115 4.27 -3.75 17.24
C PHE A 115 4.20 -2.85 16.02
N PHE A 116 4.31 -3.38 14.80
CA PHE A 116 4.00 -2.64 13.57
C PHE A 116 2.61 -2.02 13.66
N CYS A 117 1.58 -2.82 13.98
CA CYS A 117 0.21 -2.34 14.14
C CYS A 117 0.07 -1.31 15.28
N PHE A 118 0.77 -1.52 16.40
CA PHE A 118 0.77 -0.59 17.53
C PHE A 118 1.34 0.75 17.12
N GLU A 119 2.50 0.77 16.48
CA GLU A 119 3.19 2.00 16.07
C GLU A 119 2.41 2.73 14.97
N LEU A 120 1.71 2.03 14.07
CA LEU A 120 0.77 2.64 13.12
C LEU A 120 -0.39 3.34 13.84
N LEU A 121 -1.02 2.68 14.83
CA LEU A 121 -2.08 3.30 15.64
C LEU A 121 -1.56 4.46 16.50
N TYR A 122 -0.30 4.39 16.90
CA TYR A 122 0.40 5.45 17.62
C TYR A 122 0.95 6.54 16.68
N CYS A 123 0.77 6.39 15.36
CA CYS A 123 1.26 7.28 14.30
C CYS A 123 2.79 7.50 14.33
N ASN A 124 3.55 6.45 14.65
CA ASN A 124 5.01 6.41 14.65
C ASN A 124 5.53 5.53 13.51
N ASP A 125 5.45 6.06 12.31
CA ASP A 125 5.66 5.30 11.07
C ASP A 125 7.11 4.83 10.92
N ALA A 126 8.07 5.61 11.43
CA ALA A 126 9.47 5.20 11.47
C ALA A 126 9.67 3.92 12.32
N LYS A 127 9.04 3.82 13.49
CA LYS A 127 9.11 2.60 14.30
C LYS A 127 8.31 1.46 13.68
N ALA A 128 7.15 1.75 13.10
CA ALA A 128 6.38 0.75 12.36
C ALA A 128 7.26 0.13 11.25
N GLY A 129 7.84 0.95 10.38
CA GLY A 129 8.76 0.51 9.33
C GLY A 129 9.95 -0.30 9.86
N ASN A 130 10.53 0.07 11.00
CA ASN A 130 11.60 -0.70 11.64
C ASN A 130 11.15 -2.11 12.07
N HIS A 131 9.94 -2.26 12.63
CA HIS A 131 9.41 -3.58 13.01
C HIS A 131 9.12 -4.44 11.77
N LEU A 132 8.57 -3.84 10.71
CA LEU A 132 8.34 -4.51 9.43
C LEU A 132 9.66 -5.01 8.83
N TYR A 133 10.64 -4.11 8.65
CA TYR A 133 11.96 -4.42 8.08
C TYR A 133 12.71 -5.48 8.90
N THR A 134 12.63 -5.40 10.23
CA THR A 134 13.24 -6.42 11.10
C THR A 134 12.64 -7.80 10.84
N GLY A 135 11.32 -7.90 10.69
CA GLY A 135 10.65 -9.16 10.38
C GLY A 135 11.00 -9.70 8.98
N LEU A 136 11.01 -8.82 7.97
CA LEU A 136 11.39 -9.16 6.60
C LEU A 136 12.82 -9.70 6.52
N ARG A 137 13.77 -9.04 7.19
CA ARG A 137 15.16 -9.49 7.28
C ARG A 137 15.30 -10.86 7.95
N ILE A 138 14.63 -11.09 9.09
CA ILE A 138 14.67 -12.39 9.79
C ILE A 138 14.12 -13.51 8.90
N LEU A 139 13.03 -13.26 8.16
CA LEU A 139 12.46 -14.22 7.23
C LEU A 139 13.42 -14.55 6.08
N HIS A 140 14.05 -13.53 5.51
CA HIS A 140 15.05 -13.68 4.45
C HIS A 140 16.25 -14.53 4.91
N GLU A 141 16.89 -14.14 6.02
CA GLU A 141 18.05 -14.84 6.59
C GLU A 141 17.73 -16.32 6.88
N ARG A 142 16.57 -16.59 7.49
CA ARG A 142 16.13 -17.95 7.81
C ARG A 142 15.95 -18.83 6.57
N MET A 143 15.41 -18.28 5.49
CA MET A 143 15.12 -19.06 4.28
C MET A 143 16.37 -19.25 3.41
N GLN A 144 17.37 -18.36 3.51
CA GLN A 144 18.67 -18.53 2.88
C GLN A 144 19.56 -19.59 3.55
N ASP A 145 19.48 -19.79 4.87
CA ASP A 145 20.23 -20.86 5.55
C ASP A 145 19.87 -22.28 5.04
N SER A 146 18.75 -22.41 4.30
CA SER A 146 18.32 -23.65 3.64
C SER A 146 18.87 -23.81 2.21
N SER A 147 19.43 -22.77 1.59
CA SER A 147 19.91 -22.78 0.21
C SER A 147 21.20 -21.95 0.05
N LYS A 148 22.30 -22.60 -0.32
CA LYS A 148 23.59 -21.96 -0.69
C LYS A 148 23.49 -21.19 -2.02
N GLY A 149 22.62 -20.20 -2.09
CA GLY A 149 22.40 -19.31 -3.23
C GLY A 149 23.04 -17.94 -3.02
N ASP A 150 23.10 -17.15 -4.09
CA ASP A 150 23.76 -15.85 -4.18
C ASP A 150 23.28 -14.87 -3.08
N SER A 151 24.19 -14.35 -2.27
CA SER A 151 23.94 -13.66 -1.00
C SER A 151 23.23 -12.28 -1.14
N LEU A 152 22.90 -11.87 -2.37
CA LEU A 152 22.35 -10.57 -2.73
C LEU A 152 20.88 -10.62 -3.17
N SER A 153 20.31 -11.81 -3.47
CA SER A 153 18.89 -11.90 -3.86
C SER A 153 18.00 -12.04 -2.62
N HIS A 154 16.94 -11.22 -2.58
CA HIS A 154 15.91 -11.28 -1.53
C HIS A 154 14.72 -12.18 -1.93
N ASP A 155 15.01 -13.20 -2.73
CA ASP A 155 14.02 -14.13 -3.23
C ASP A 155 13.52 -15.06 -2.11
N ILE A 156 12.21 -15.26 -2.05
CA ILE A 156 11.57 -16.13 -1.05
C ILE A 156 10.56 -17.06 -1.72
N VAL A 157 10.74 -18.37 -1.57
CA VAL A 157 9.79 -19.35 -2.12
C VAL A 157 8.55 -19.41 -1.24
N VAL A 158 7.39 -19.08 -1.80
CA VAL A 158 6.10 -19.08 -1.10
C VAL A 158 5.27 -20.28 -1.55
N PRO A 159 5.01 -21.27 -0.68
CA PRO A 159 4.15 -22.40 -1.03
C PRO A 159 2.69 -21.95 -1.14
N VAL A 160 1.92 -22.58 -2.05
CA VAL A 160 0.48 -22.29 -2.26
C VAL A 160 -0.38 -22.60 -1.04
N THR A 161 0.03 -23.58 -0.22
CA THR A 161 -0.61 -23.89 1.07
C THR A 161 0.40 -23.76 2.21
N PRO A 162 0.16 -22.90 3.23
CA PRO A 162 1.08 -22.77 4.34
C PRO A 162 0.98 -24.02 5.22
N ARG A 163 2.13 -24.59 5.60
CA ARG A 163 2.21 -25.84 6.38
C ARG A 163 2.31 -25.59 7.89
N ASP A 164 2.75 -24.39 8.27
CA ASP A 164 3.02 -23.96 9.64
C ASP A 164 2.75 -22.45 9.81
N ASN A 165 2.91 -21.97 11.04
CA ASN A 165 2.71 -20.56 11.40
C ASN A 165 3.73 -19.63 10.72
N ILE A 166 4.95 -20.11 10.45
CA ILE A 166 5.96 -19.35 9.70
C ILE A 166 5.50 -19.10 8.26
N GLY A 167 4.94 -20.10 7.57
CA GLY A 167 4.39 -19.91 6.22
C GLY A 167 3.24 -18.91 6.17
N ILE A 168 2.44 -18.81 7.24
CA ILE A 168 1.41 -17.78 7.39
C ILE A 168 2.05 -16.39 7.57
N LEU A 169 3.03 -16.28 8.47
CA LEU A 169 3.76 -15.04 8.72
C LEU A 169 4.46 -14.53 7.46
N VAL A 170 5.10 -15.40 6.68
CA VAL A 170 5.74 -15.04 5.40
C VAL A 170 4.76 -14.31 4.48
N ARG A 171 3.53 -14.81 4.34
CA ARG A 171 2.51 -14.16 3.49
C ARG A 171 2.10 -12.80 4.04
N ALA A 172 1.85 -12.70 5.34
CA ALA A 172 1.49 -11.44 5.97
C ALA A 172 2.59 -10.38 5.81
N PHE A 173 3.85 -10.78 5.96
CA PHE A 173 4.99 -9.87 5.75
C PHE A 173 5.15 -9.46 4.28
N ILE A 174 4.97 -10.36 3.31
CA ILE A 174 5.00 -10.02 1.87
C ILE A 174 3.88 -9.02 1.52
N GLU A 175 2.68 -9.22 2.03
CA GLU A 175 1.55 -8.31 1.83
C GLU A 175 1.84 -6.92 2.43
N LEU A 176 2.36 -6.87 3.67
CA LEU A 176 2.74 -5.61 4.30
C LEU A 176 3.93 -4.90 3.61
N ASP A 177 4.88 -5.66 3.07
CA ASP A 177 6.01 -5.14 2.30
C ASP A 177 5.56 -4.55 0.97
N TYR A 178 4.60 -5.22 0.31
CA TYR A 178 3.90 -4.69 -0.87
C TYR A 178 3.20 -3.36 -0.54
N ASP A 179 2.34 -3.37 0.48
CA ASP A 179 1.57 -2.20 0.92
C ASP A 179 2.50 -1.02 1.26
N GLY A 180 3.56 -1.27 2.04
CA GLY A 180 4.51 -0.24 2.45
C GLY A 180 5.36 0.34 1.32
N THR A 181 5.61 -0.44 0.26
CA THR A 181 6.37 0.01 -0.92
C THR A 181 5.52 0.89 -1.83
N VAL A 182 4.28 0.47 -2.10
CA VAL A 182 3.33 1.26 -2.91
C VAL A 182 3.10 2.65 -2.31
N GLU A 183 3.11 2.74 -0.97
CA GLU A 183 2.84 3.95 -0.21
C GLU A 183 4.10 4.82 0.04
N SER A 184 5.31 4.32 -0.27
CA SER A 184 6.58 5.03 -0.01
C SER A 184 7.35 5.29 -1.32
N PRO A 185 7.33 6.53 -1.84
CA PRO A 185 8.04 6.95 -3.07
C PRO A 185 9.53 6.60 -3.15
N ASP A 186 10.24 6.50 -2.02
CA ASP A 186 11.67 6.16 -1.97
C ASP A 186 11.97 4.66 -1.81
N MET A 187 10.96 3.85 -1.46
CA MET A 187 11.13 2.40 -1.47
C MET A 187 10.88 1.97 -2.90
N ASP A 188 11.93 2.01 -3.73
CA ASP A 188 11.85 1.55 -5.12
C ASP A 188 11.36 0.08 -5.21
N GLN A 189 11.41 -0.67 -4.10
CA GLN A 189 11.18 -2.11 -4.05
C GLN A 189 10.68 -2.58 -2.69
N PRO A 190 9.84 -3.62 -2.66
CA PRO A 190 9.70 -4.46 -1.48
C PRO A 190 11.04 -5.10 -1.16
N TYR A 191 11.27 -5.33 0.13
CA TYR A 191 12.44 -6.05 0.59
C TYR A 191 12.45 -7.49 0.08
N LEU A 192 11.33 -8.20 0.14
CA LEU A 192 11.20 -9.60 -0.29
C LEU A 192 10.65 -9.73 -1.71
N THR A 193 11.22 -10.65 -2.48
CA THR A 193 10.74 -11.00 -3.83
C THR A 193 10.07 -12.39 -3.78
N PRO A 194 8.73 -12.47 -3.67
CA PRO A 194 8.03 -13.74 -3.61
C PRO A 194 8.13 -14.54 -4.91
N LEU A 195 8.48 -15.82 -4.78
CA LEU A 195 8.54 -16.79 -5.87
C LEU A 195 7.51 -17.89 -5.63
N CYS A 196 6.59 -18.05 -6.59
CA CYS A 196 5.74 -19.23 -6.67
C CYS A 196 6.34 -20.20 -7.69
N LEU A 197 6.79 -21.37 -7.23
CA LEU A 197 7.41 -22.40 -8.09
C LEU A 197 6.38 -23.33 -8.74
N GLU A 198 5.12 -23.25 -8.29
CA GLU A 198 4.02 -24.04 -8.85
C GLU A 198 3.53 -23.40 -10.17
N GLU A 199 3.22 -24.23 -11.17
CA GLU A 199 2.70 -23.73 -12.44
C GLU A 199 1.32 -23.09 -12.25
N MET A 200 1.01 -22.06 -13.04
CA MET A 200 -0.30 -21.41 -12.99
C MET A 200 -1.42 -22.42 -13.30
N PRO A 201 -2.33 -22.70 -12.35
CA PRO A 201 -3.40 -23.67 -12.57
C PRO A 201 -4.43 -23.14 -13.56
N SER A 202 -5.25 -24.05 -14.12
CA SER A 202 -6.37 -23.67 -14.98
C SER A 202 -7.60 -23.15 -14.21
N ALA A 203 -7.67 -23.45 -12.92
CA ALA A 203 -8.68 -23.00 -11.98
C ALA A 203 -8.07 -22.97 -10.57
N PHE A 204 -8.33 -21.92 -9.80
CA PHE A 204 -7.87 -21.85 -8.40
C PHE A 204 -8.82 -22.63 -7.49
N ALA A 205 -8.27 -23.34 -6.51
CA ALA A 205 -9.00 -24.01 -5.45
C ALA A 205 -9.50 -23.04 -4.38
N SER A 206 -8.80 -21.91 -4.19
CA SER A 206 -9.19 -20.85 -3.26
C SER A 206 -8.64 -19.49 -3.66
N ILE A 207 -9.15 -18.44 -3.01
CA ILE A 207 -8.62 -17.08 -3.17
C ILE A 207 -7.20 -17.00 -2.61
N ASP A 208 -6.88 -17.78 -1.56
CA ASP A 208 -5.54 -17.87 -0.97
C ASP A 208 -4.50 -18.32 -2.02
N GLU A 209 -4.83 -19.36 -2.78
CA GLU A 209 -3.99 -19.83 -3.88
C GLU A 209 -3.86 -18.75 -4.97
N ALA A 210 -4.98 -18.13 -5.36
CA ALA A 210 -4.98 -17.09 -6.39
C ALA A 210 -4.02 -15.96 -6.05
N MET A 211 -4.04 -15.41 -4.84
CA MET A 211 -3.14 -14.30 -4.52
C MET A 211 -1.69 -14.73 -4.33
N VAL A 212 -1.39 -15.95 -3.89
CA VAL A 212 0.02 -16.42 -3.84
C VAL A 212 0.64 -16.34 -5.24
N HIS A 213 -0.10 -16.79 -6.26
CA HIS A 213 0.32 -16.63 -7.65
C HIS A 213 0.36 -15.14 -8.07
N LEU A 214 -0.59 -14.32 -7.62
CA LEU A 214 -0.64 -12.90 -7.97
C LEU A 214 0.54 -12.12 -7.38
N TYR A 215 0.91 -12.33 -6.11
CA TYR A 215 2.07 -11.69 -5.48
C TYR A 215 3.39 -12.07 -6.16
N ALA A 216 3.53 -13.33 -6.60
CA ALA A 216 4.67 -13.73 -7.41
C ALA A 216 4.70 -13.01 -8.78
N LEU A 217 3.54 -12.78 -9.41
CA LEU A 217 3.44 -12.00 -10.64
C LEU A 217 3.75 -10.51 -10.40
N ILE A 218 3.23 -9.93 -9.33
CA ILE A 218 3.53 -8.56 -8.89
C ILE A 218 5.05 -8.36 -8.79
N ALA A 219 5.74 -9.24 -8.07
CA ALA A 219 7.17 -9.15 -7.89
C ALA A 219 7.94 -9.21 -9.22
N ARG A 220 7.51 -10.06 -10.16
CA ARG A 220 8.06 -10.14 -11.52
C ARG A 220 7.82 -8.86 -12.33
N VAL A 221 6.65 -8.24 -12.17
CA VAL A 221 6.31 -6.98 -12.85
C VAL A 221 7.19 -5.84 -12.33
N TRP A 222 7.34 -5.72 -11.01
CA TRP A 222 8.23 -4.74 -10.41
C TRP A 222 9.69 -4.93 -10.82
N ASP A 223 10.19 -6.16 -10.80
CA ASP A 223 11.53 -6.44 -11.31
C ASP A 223 11.70 -6.02 -12.78
N SER A 224 10.66 -6.21 -13.58
CA SER A 224 10.69 -5.78 -14.97
C SER A 224 10.61 -4.26 -15.12
N ALA A 225 9.78 -3.58 -14.32
CA ALA A 225 9.65 -2.13 -14.32
C ALA A 225 10.98 -1.45 -13.94
N ARG A 226 11.71 -2.03 -12.97
CA ARG A 226 13.04 -1.57 -12.58
C ARG A 226 14.06 -1.66 -13.68
N GLU A 227 14.14 -2.80 -14.37
CA GLU A 227 15.10 -2.93 -15.46
C GLU A 227 14.74 -1.93 -16.57
N THR A 228 13.45 -1.67 -16.84
CA THR A 228 13.05 -0.59 -17.76
C THR A 228 13.50 0.79 -17.26
N MET A 229 13.31 1.11 -15.97
CA MET A 229 13.80 2.36 -15.38
C MET A 229 15.33 2.49 -15.50
N ARG A 230 16.08 1.39 -15.29
CA ARG A 230 17.54 1.37 -15.45
C ARG A 230 17.95 1.63 -16.90
N ILE A 231 17.30 1.00 -17.86
CA ILE A 231 17.52 1.23 -19.29
C ILE A 231 17.20 2.69 -19.63
N SER A 232 16.08 3.23 -19.13
CA SER A 232 15.71 4.64 -19.31
C SER A 232 16.74 5.61 -18.75
N LYS A 233 17.25 5.35 -17.54
CA LYS A 233 18.31 6.15 -16.91
C LYS A 233 19.58 6.16 -17.74
N ILE A 234 19.95 5.03 -18.34
CA ILE A 234 21.13 4.93 -19.21
C ILE A 234 20.91 5.70 -20.52
N ASP A 235 19.75 5.56 -21.17
CA ASP A 235 19.42 6.30 -22.40
C ASP A 235 19.45 7.82 -22.16
N ILE A 236 18.80 8.30 -21.11
CA ILE A 236 18.73 9.74 -20.83
C ILE A 236 20.07 10.31 -20.35
N GLY A 237 20.91 9.50 -19.71
CA GLY A 237 22.28 9.86 -19.33
C GLY A 237 23.22 10.09 -20.53
N GLN A 238 22.84 9.69 -21.73
CA GLN A 238 23.57 10.06 -22.96
C GLN A 238 23.27 11.49 -23.41
N ARG A 239 22.16 12.08 -22.94
CA ARG A 239 21.67 13.40 -23.37
C ARG A 239 21.83 14.47 -22.29
N TYR A 240 21.82 14.07 -21.02
CA TYR A 240 21.88 14.97 -19.87
C TYR A 240 22.94 14.52 -18.86
N ASP A 241 23.58 15.48 -18.17
CA ASP A 241 24.41 15.20 -17.00
C ASP A 241 23.53 14.93 -15.78
N LEU A 242 23.21 13.66 -15.54
CA LEU A 242 22.33 13.24 -14.46
C LEU A 242 22.96 13.39 -13.08
N GLU A 243 24.29 13.35 -12.96
CA GLU A 243 24.95 13.42 -11.66
C GLU A 243 24.95 14.83 -11.08
N ALA A 244 25.01 15.84 -11.96
CA ALA A 244 24.84 17.24 -11.57
C ALA A 244 23.38 17.63 -11.30
N MET A 245 22.42 16.75 -11.61
CA MET A 245 20.99 17.04 -11.51
C MET A 245 20.42 16.71 -10.13
N ASP A 246 19.50 17.55 -9.66
CA ASP A 246 18.73 17.29 -8.45
C ASP A 246 18.06 15.89 -8.51
N PRO A 247 18.11 15.07 -7.43
CA PRO A 247 17.57 13.72 -7.44
C PRO A 247 16.08 13.62 -7.82
N LEU A 248 15.26 14.58 -7.37
CA LEU A 248 13.82 14.61 -7.64
C LEU A 248 13.57 14.83 -9.14
N ILE A 249 14.28 15.81 -9.71
CA ILE A 249 14.19 16.12 -11.14
C ILE A 249 14.68 14.93 -11.97
N ARG A 250 15.79 14.31 -11.56
CA ARG A 250 16.40 13.14 -12.22
C ARG A 250 15.44 11.94 -12.24
N SER A 251 14.79 11.65 -11.12
CA SER A 251 13.78 10.58 -11.01
C SER A 251 12.62 10.85 -11.96
N CYS A 252 12.03 12.05 -11.87
CA CYS A 252 10.89 12.42 -12.69
C CYS A 252 11.20 12.38 -14.19
N LEU A 253 12.39 12.86 -14.60
CA LEU A 253 12.84 12.87 -15.99
C LEU A 253 13.06 11.44 -16.52
N THR A 254 13.66 10.56 -15.70
CA THR A 254 13.88 9.15 -16.04
C THR A 254 12.56 8.42 -16.25
N ALA A 255 11.58 8.63 -15.38
CA ALA A 255 10.25 8.04 -15.48
C ALA A 255 9.47 8.60 -16.69
N ALA A 256 9.55 9.90 -16.97
CA ALA A 256 8.91 10.51 -18.13
C ALA A 256 9.46 9.97 -19.47
N ASN A 257 10.75 9.59 -19.51
CA ASN A 257 11.38 9.04 -20.70
C ASN A 257 10.95 7.60 -21.04
N LEU A 258 10.33 6.87 -20.11
CA LEU A 258 9.88 5.47 -20.33
C LEU A 258 9.04 5.30 -21.60
N ARG A 259 8.20 6.28 -21.93
CA ARG A 259 7.32 6.24 -23.12
C ARG A 259 8.05 6.34 -24.45
N ARG A 260 9.24 6.95 -24.46
CA ARG A 260 10.08 7.10 -25.66
C ARG A 260 11.25 6.14 -25.67
N LEU A 261 11.31 5.23 -24.70
CA LEU A 261 12.45 4.37 -24.51
C LEU A 261 12.63 3.48 -25.74
N ASP A 262 13.74 3.66 -26.44
CA ASP A 262 14.15 2.72 -27.47
C ASP A 262 14.61 1.44 -26.78
N THR A 263 13.83 0.39 -26.96
CA THR A 263 14.10 -0.93 -26.38
C THR A 263 14.77 -1.86 -27.39
N THR A 264 15.24 -1.37 -28.53
CA THR A 264 16.05 -2.16 -29.46
C THR A 264 17.31 -2.67 -28.75
N GLY A 265 17.63 -3.95 -28.96
CA GLY A 265 18.73 -4.62 -28.26
C GLY A 265 18.39 -5.18 -26.86
N HIS A 266 17.21 -4.87 -26.31
CA HIS A 266 16.74 -5.41 -25.03
C HIS A 266 15.72 -6.55 -25.19
N GLU A 267 15.92 -7.43 -26.18
CA GLU A 267 14.97 -8.49 -26.54
C GLU A 267 14.72 -9.50 -25.41
N ALA A 268 15.73 -9.81 -24.61
CA ALA A 268 15.57 -10.68 -23.44
C ALA A 268 14.63 -10.07 -22.38
N HIS A 269 14.75 -8.75 -22.16
CA HIS A 269 13.87 -8.02 -21.24
C HIS A 269 12.43 -8.01 -21.75
N LYS A 270 12.23 -7.70 -23.03
CA LYS A 270 10.91 -7.76 -23.68
C LYS A 270 10.30 -9.15 -23.58
N ALA A 271 11.08 -10.20 -23.81
CA ALA A 271 10.61 -11.58 -23.70
C ALA A 271 10.14 -11.93 -22.27
N LYS A 272 10.90 -11.52 -21.25
CA LYS A 272 10.51 -11.68 -19.83
C LYS A 272 9.20 -10.96 -19.53
N PHE A 273 9.09 -9.71 -19.98
CA PHE A 273 7.88 -8.91 -19.81
C PHE A 273 6.65 -9.54 -20.49
N MET A 274 6.81 -10.00 -21.73
CA MET A 274 5.75 -10.68 -22.49
C MET A 274 5.33 -12.02 -21.88
N SER A 275 6.27 -12.75 -21.27
CA SER A 275 5.95 -13.96 -20.51
C SER A 275 5.10 -13.64 -19.29
N THR A 276 5.45 -12.61 -18.51
CA THR A 276 4.64 -12.15 -17.37
C THR A 276 3.24 -11.71 -17.79
N LYS A 277 3.13 -11.01 -18.92
CA LYS A 277 1.85 -10.64 -19.55
C LYS A 277 0.99 -11.86 -19.90
N GLN A 278 1.60 -12.93 -20.41
CA GLN A 278 0.90 -14.18 -20.70
C GLN A 278 0.42 -14.87 -19.41
N ASP A 279 1.24 -14.89 -18.37
CA ASP A 279 0.88 -15.51 -17.10
C ASP A 279 -0.23 -14.73 -16.36
N LEU A 280 -0.26 -13.40 -16.45
CA LEU A 280 -1.40 -12.59 -15.96
C LEU A 280 -2.71 -12.95 -16.67
N ARG A 281 -2.68 -13.24 -17.97
CA ARG A 281 -3.89 -13.69 -18.70
C ARG A 281 -4.34 -15.07 -18.24
N LYS A 282 -3.40 -15.98 -17.97
CA LYS A 282 -3.73 -17.30 -17.39
C LYS A 282 -4.33 -17.14 -16.00
N TRP A 283 -3.73 -16.28 -15.16
CA TRP A 283 -4.25 -15.96 -13.84
C TRP A 283 -5.68 -15.44 -13.92
N MET A 284 -5.96 -14.48 -14.80
CA MET A 284 -7.31 -13.93 -15.01
C MET A 284 -8.31 -15.01 -15.43
N SER A 285 -7.91 -15.91 -16.34
CA SER A 285 -8.74 -17.02 -16.78
C SER A 285 -9.03 -18.00 -15.64
N ALA A 286 -8.03 -18.33 -14.82
CA ALA A 286 -8.19 -19.23 -13.68
C ALA A 286 -9.06 -18.59 -12.58
N PHE A 287 -8.85 -17.30 -12.30
CA PHE A 287 -9.64 -16.54 -11.32
C PHE A 287 -11.11 -16.42 -11.73
N ALA A 288 -11.40 -16.27 -13.03
CA ALA A 288 -12.77 -16.23 -13.53
C ALA A 288 -13.57 -17.52 -13.28
N THR A 289 -12.89 -18.65 -13.02
CA THR A 289 -13.57 -19.91 -12.66
C THR A 289 -13.98 -19.97 -11.19
N LEU A 290 -13.36 -19.15 -10.34
CA LEU A 290 -13.64 -19.08 -8.92
C LEU A 290 -14.96 -18.31 -8.73
N GLN A 291 -16.02 -19.03 -8.36
CA GLN A 291 -17.32 -18.41 -8.13
C GLN A 291 -17.26 -17.50 -6.91
N PRO A 292 -17.62 -16.21 -7.02
CA PRO A 292 -17.76 -15.37 -5.84
C PRO A 292 -18.90 -15.93 -4.97
N PRO A 293 -18.83 -15.82 -3.64
CA PRO A 293 -19.98 -16.11 -2.77
C PRO A 293 -21.20 -15.28 -3.21
N GLU A 294 -22.42 -15.73 -2.87
CA GLU A 294 -23.71 -15.09 -3.26
C GLU A 294 -23.76 -13.56 -2.99
N HIS A 295 -22.90 -13.06 -2.11
CA HIS A 295 -22.56 -11.65 -1.98
C HIS A 295 -21.06 -11.47 -2.23
N GLU A 296 -20.70 -10.54 -3.12
CA GLU A 296 -19.29 -10.27 -3.44
C GLU A 296 -18.48 -10.10 -2.16
N ASP A 297 -17.63 -11.08 -1.90
CA ASP A 297 -16.79 -11.16 -0.73
C ASP A 297 -15.71 -10.07 -0.82
N PRO A 298 -15.48 -9.26 0.23
CA PRO A 298 -14.44 -8.25 0.27
C PRO A 298 -13.08 -8.75 -0.27
N THR A 299 -12.77 -10.01 0.02
CA THR A 299 -11.56 -10.67 -0.46
C THR A 299 -11.52 -10.89 -1.97
N HIS A 300 -12.63 -11.28 -2.60
CA HIS A 300 -12.70 -11.40 -4.07
C HIS A 300 -12.54 -10.04 -4.74
N ALA A 301 -13.17 -8.99 -4.18
CA ALA A 301 -13.01 -7.63 -4.69
C ALA A 301 -11.56 -7.15 -4.58
N MET A 302 -10.89 -7.42 -3.45
CA MET A 302 -9.48 -7.04 -3.26
C MET A 302 -8.55 -7.75 -4.25
N ALA A 303 -8.74 -9.05 -4.48
CA ALA A 303 -7.97 -9.79 -5.47
C ALA A 303 -8.14 -9.22 -6.89
N ARG A 304 -9.36 -8.79 -7.25
CA ARG A 304 -9.63 -8.11 -8.52
C ARG A 304 -8.94 -6.75 -8.62
N ILE A 305 -8.91 -5.99 -7.52
CA ILE A 305 -8.26 -4.68 -7.44
C ILE A 305 -6.74 -4.83 -7.64
N HIS A 306 -6.07 -5.71 -6.88
CA HIS A 306 -4.64 -5.96 -7.05
C HIS A 306 -4.32 -6.48 -8.45
N PHE A 307 -5.13 -7.40 -8.99
CA PHE A 307 -4.95 -7.87 -10.36
C PHE A 307 -5.01 -6.71 -11.36
N PHE A 308 -5.99 -5.81 -11.22
CA PHE A 308 -6.13 -4.68 -12.12
C PHE A 308 -4.93 -3.73 -12.07
N ASN A 309 -4.42 -3.38 -10.88
CA ASN A 309 -3.28 -2.48 -10.74
C ASN A 309 -2.07 -3.01 -11.53
N VAL A 310 -1.80 -4.31 -11.39
CA VAL A 310 -0.69 -5.00 -12.07
C VAL A 310 -0.96 -5.14 -13.56
N TRP A 311 -2.18 -5.52 -13.93
CA TRP A 311 -2.57 -5.71 -15.32
C TRP A 311 -2.52 -4.40 -16.11
N LEU A 312 -2.99 -3.29 -15.53
CA LEU A 312 -2.89 -1.97 -16.12
C LEU A 312 -1.41 -1.61 -16.34
N SER A 313 -0.59 -1.71 -15.29
CA SER A 313 0.84 -1.43 -15.37
C SER A 313 1.51 -2.20 -16.52
N VAL A 314 1.25 -3.50 -16.61
CA VAL A 314 1.85 -4.35 -17.65
C VAL A 314 1.35 -4.02 -19.06
N GLU A 315 0.04 -3.81 -19.21
CA GLU A 315 -0.54 -3.54 -20.52
C GLU A 315 -0.18 -2.13 -21.01
N SER A 316 -0.04 -1.14 -20.12
CA SER A 316 0.26 0.25 -20.48
C SER A 316 1.75 0.57 -20.54
N HIS A 317 2.62 -0.36 -20.15
CA HIS A 317 4.07 -0.14 -19.98
C HIS A 317 4.79 0.40 -21.23
N PHE A 318 4.29 0.03 -22.41
CA PHE A 318 4.83 0.46 -23.70
C PHE A 318 3.83 1.28 -24.52
N ASP A 319 2.83 1.88 -23.87
CA ASP A 319 1.91 2.77 -24.55
C ASP A 319 2.64 4.02 -25.02
N ALA A 320 2.45 4.35 -26.30
CA ALA A 320 3.09 5.51 -26.92
C ALA A 320 2.47 6.86 -26.50
N SER A 321 1.25 6.84 -25.97
CA SER A 321 0.48 8.02 -25.57
C SER A 321 -0.32 7.77 -24.29
N GLU A 322 -0.65 8.82 -23.56
CA GLU A 322 -1.54 8.77 -22.39
C GLU A 322 -2.95 8.33 -22.78
N SER A 323 -3.44 8.81 -23.92
CA SER A 323 -4.73 8.44 -24.52
C SER A 323 -4.89 6.96 -24.84
N ALA A 324 -3.80 6.21 -25.01
CA ALA A 324 -3.89 4.76 -25.22
C ALA A 324 -4.57 4.05 -24.03
N ILE A 325 -4.45 4.61 -22.82
CA ILE A 325 -5.04 4.07 -21.59
C ILE A 325 -6.57 4.10 -21.62
N ASP A 326 -7.22 4.89 -22.49
CA ASP A 326 -8.67 5.00 -22.57
C ASP A 326 -9.35 3.65 -22.89
N ARG A 327 -8.61 2.67 -23.41
CA ARG A 327 -9.09 1.28 -23.56
C ARG A 327 -9.53 0.63 -22.25
N PHE A 328 -9.10 1.16 -21.10
CA PHE A 328 -9.47 0.70 -19.76
C PHE A 328 -10.62 1.49 -19.13
N HIS A 329 -11.24 2.42 -19.87
CA HIS A 329 -12.27 3.30 -19.33
C HIS A 329 -13.40 2.53 -18.62
N THR A 330 -13.92 1.46 -19.24
CA THR A 330 -14.99 0.64 -18.63
C THR A 330 -14.56 -0.02 -17.31
N GLN A 331 -13.28 -0.36 -17.18
CA GLN A 331 -12.70 -0.95 -16.00
C GLN A 331 -12.49 0.09 -14.91
N PHE A 332 -12.08 1.31 -15.27
CA PHE A 332 -12.01 2.44 -14.33
C PHE A 332 -13.36 2.70 -13.67
N GLU A 333 -14.42 2.88 -14.45
CA GLU A 333 -15.77 3.11 -13.89
C GLU A 333 -16.22 1.96 -12.98
N HIS A 334 -16.00 0.72 -13.43
CA HIS A 334 -16.37 -0.46 -12.66
C HIS A 334 -15.61 -0.60 -11.34
N LEU A 335 -14.30 -0.32 -11.33
CA LEU A 335 -13.46 -0.41 -10.14
C LEU A 335 -13.68 0.74 -9.19
N THR A 336 -13.91 1.97 -9.68
CA THR A 336 -14.35 3.09 -8.84
C THR A 336 -15.63 2.72 -8.10
N LYS A 337 -16.62 2.15 -8.79
CA LYS A 337 -17.87 1.67 -8.16
C LYS A 337 -17.66 0.50 -7.19
N THR A 338 -16.73 -0.40 -7.50
CA THR A 338 -16.34 -1.50 -6.62
C THR A 338 -15.74 -0.96 -5.32
N CYS A 339 -14.83 0.02 -5.42
CA CYS A 339 -14.26 0.72 -4.28
C CYS A 339 -15.36 1.41 -3.48
N GLU A 340 -16.22 2.22 -4.10
CA GLU A 340 -17.37 2.87 -3.42
C GLU A 340 -18.20 1.88 -2.59
N THR A 341 -18.54 0.73 -3.19
CA THR A 341 -19.33 -0.32 -2.53
C THR A 341 -18.57 -0.95 -1.37
N TYR A 342 -17.27 -1.24 -1.56
CA TYR A 342 -16.41 -1.81 -0.53
C TYR A 342 -16.34 -0.87 0.67
N THR A 343 -16.06 0.41 0.43
CA THR A 343 -15.88 1.36 1.50
C THR A 343 -17.21 1.62 2.24
N GLN A 344 -18.34 1.74 1.51
CA GLN A 344 -19.67 1.82 2.14
C GLN A 344 -19.98 0.63 3.06
N ARG A 345 -19.68 -0.61 2.62
CA ARG A 345 -19.87 -1.81 3.45
C ARG A 345 -18.97 -1.81 4.67
N PHE A 346 -17.70 -1.44 4.48
CA PHE A 346 -16.74 -1.34 5.58
C PHE A 346 -17.26 -0.41 6.68
N TRP A 347 -17.78 0.77 6.32
CA TRP A 347 -18.33 1.72 7.29
C TRP A 347 -19.70 1.32 7.86
N SER A 348 -20.58 0.70 7.07
CA SER A 348 -21.93 0.29 7.52
C SER A 348 -21.93 -0.86 8.54
N ALA A 349 -20.84 -1.60 8.64
CA ALA A 349 -20.74 -2.78 9.51
C ALA A 349 -20.62 -2.49 11.02
N GLU A 350 -20.57 -1.21 11.46
CA GLU A 350 -20.62 -0.88 12.89
C GLU A 350 -21.91 -0.14 13.30
N PRO A 351 -22.58 -0.58 14.39
CA PRO A 351 -23.90 -0.09 14.79
C PRO A 351 -23.92 1.31 15.46
N HIS A 352 -22.83 2.10 15.41
CA HIS A 352 -22.70 3.31 16.26
C HIS A 352 -22.43 4.63 15.53
N ILE A 353 -22.18 4.65 14.21
CA ILE A 353 -21.99 5.90 13.45
C ILE A 353 -22.69 5.79 12.08
N PRO A 354 -23.75 6.58 11.81
CA PRO A 354 -24.38 6.64 10.49
C PRO A 354 -23.41 7.18 9.44
N PHE A 355 -23.45 6.62 8.22
CA PHE A 355 -22.76 7.16 7.05
C PHE A 355 -23.29 8.56 6.70
N ASP A 356 -22.44 9.59 6.78
CA ASP A 356 -22.71 10.93 6.23
C ASP A 356 -21.46 11.42 5.47
N PRO A 357 -21.53 11.54 4.13
CA PRO A 357 -20.41 12.01 3.30
C PRO A 357 -20.05 13.49 3.52
N LYS A 358 -20.79 14.22 4.38
CA LYS A 358 -20.53 15.63 4.74
C LYS A 358 -19.90 15.82 6.13
N LEU A 359 -19.74 14.76 6.92
CA LEU A 359 -19.11 14.85 8.25
C LEU A 359 -17.57 14.98 8.14
N PRO A 360 -16.92 15.75 9.04
CA PRO A 360 -15.45 15.80 9.12
C PRO A 360 -14.84 14.42 9.43
N SER A 361 -13.68 14.11 8.84
CA SER A 361 -13.00 12.81 8.99
C SER A 361 -12.49 12.45 10.39
N SER A 362 -12.62 13.37 11.35
CA SER A 362 -12.35 13.09 12.77
C SER A 362 -13.28 12.03 13.38
N HIS A 363 -14.32 11.61 12.65
CA HIS A 363 -15.25 10.54 13.04
C HIS A 363 -15.13 9.25 12.21
N THR A 364 -14.24 9.18 11.22
CA THR A 364 -14.04 7.97 10.39
C THR A 364 -12.96 7.06 10.99
N ARG A 365 -13.04 5.74 10.74
CA ARG A 365 -12.13 4.73 11.33
C ARG A 365 -10.67 4.87 10.85
N PRO A 366 -9.64 4.50 11.65
CA PRO A 366 -8.28 4.39 11.16
C PRO A 366 -8.20 3.31 10.05
N ALA A 367 -7.75 3.70 8.86
CA ALA A 367 -7.93 2.94 7.62
C ALA A 367 -6.91 1.81 7.34
N PHE A 368 -6.03 1.45 8.26
CA PHE A 368 -5.12 0.31 8.07
C PHE A 368 -5.86 -1.04 7.83
N ALA A 369 -7.14 -1.11 8.18
CA ALA A 369 -8.04 -2.24 7.90
C ALA A 369 -8.62 -2.27 6.47
N LEU A 370 -8.56 -1.16 5.72
CA LEU A 370 -9.15 -1.07 4.37
C LEU A 370 -8.32 -1.84 3.32
N GLY A 371 -7.05 -2.10 3.61
CA GLY A 371 -6.06 -2.62 2.66
C GLY A 371 -5.53 -1.50 1.75
N SER A 372 -4.21 -1.44 1.56
CA SER A 372 -3.56 -0.42 0.71
C SER A 372 -4.11 -0.44 -0.73
N GLY A 373 -4.54 -1.62 -1.21
CA GLY A 373 -4.93 -1.85 -2.60
C GLY A 373 -6.07 -0.95 -3.08
N ILE A 374 -6.99 -0.55 -2.21
CA ILE A 374 -8.07 0.40 -2.57
C ILE A 374 -7.50 1.79 -2.80
N LEU A 375 -6.66 2.25 -1.88
CA LEU A 375 -6.05 3.57 -1.97
C LEU A 375 -5.17 3.67 -3.23
N GLU A 376 -4.34 2.65 -3.47
CA GLU A 376 -3.53 2.51 -4.67
C GLU A 376 -4.39 2.55 -5.93
N CYS A 377 -5.47 1.77 -5.97
CA CYS A 377 -6.35 1.70 -7.14
C CYS A 377 -7.01 3.05 -7.44
N LEU A 378 -7.56 3.72 -6.41
CA LEU A 378 -8.18 5.03 -6.57
C LEU A 378 -7.17 6.10 -7.01
N TYR A 379 -5.96 6.09 -6.43
CA TYR A 379 -4.85 6.96 -6.81
C TYR A 379 -4.50 6.78 -8.29
N LEU A 380 -4.28 5.53 -8.70
CA LEU A 380 -3.89 5.17 -10.05
C LEU A 380 -5.00 5.51 -11.07
N ILE A 381 -6.28 5.25 -10.76
CA ILE A 381 -7.41 5.65 -11.61
C ILE A 381 -7.48 7.17 -11.73
N ALA A 382 -7.34 7.92 -10.62
CA ALA A 382 -7.43 9.38 -10.64
C ALA A 382 -6.32 10.03 -11.48
N LEU A 383 -5.12 9.46 -11.49
CA LEU A 383 -4.02 9.95 -12.33
C LEU A 383 -4.13 9.51 -13.78
N LYS A 384 -4.58 8.28 -14.07
CA LYS A 384 -4.54 7.69 -15.42
C LYS A 384 -5.84 7.87 -16.23
N CYS A 385 -6.99 7.96 -15.60
CA CYS A 385 -8.25 8.21 -16.28
C CYS A 385 -8.28 9.65 -16.83
N ARG A 386 -8.73 9.84 -18.08
CA ARG A 386 -8.90 11.16 -18.70
C ARG A 386 -10.27 11.79 -18.47
N GLU A 387 -11.21 11.03 -17.89
CA GLU A 387 -12.56 11.51 -17.59
C GLU A 387 -12.62 12.17 -16.20
N SER A 388 -12.78 13.49 -16.19
CA SER A 388 -12.83 14.27 -14.96
C SER A 388 -13.87 13.79 -13.96
N SER A 389 -15.03 13.33 -14.40
CA SER A 389 -16.09 12.84 -13.49
C SER A 389 -15.59 11.68 -12.60
N ILE A 390 -14.88 10.72 -13.18
CA ILE A 390 -14.32 9.55 -12.48
C ILE A 390 -13.16 9.98 -11.59
N ARG A 391 -12.26 10.84 -12.10
CA ARG A 391 -11.11 11.34 -11.34
C ARG A 391 -11.54 12.03 -10.05
N ARG A 392 -12.55 12.90 -10.13
CA ARG A 392 -13.10 13.63 -8.99
C ARG A 392 -13.76 12.70 -7.97
N ARG A 393 -14.48 11.66 -8.42
CA ARG A 393 -15.01 10.62 -7.53
C ARG A 393 -13.90 9.89 -6.79
N CYS A 394 -12.83 9.50 -7.48
CA CYS A 394 -11.68 8.84 -6.85
C CYS A 394 -11.02 9.73 -5.78
N ILE A 395 -10.77 11.02 -6.07
CA ILE A 395 -10.21 11.97 -5.10
C ILE A 395 -11.09 12.09 -3.84
N GLN A 396 -12.41 12.17 -4.03
CA GLN A 396 -13.36 12.24 -2.91
C GLN A 396 -13.31 10.97 -2.05
N LEU A 397 -13.23 9.79 -2.67
CA LEU A 397 -13.10 8.52 -1.95
C LEU A 397 -11.78 8.39 -1.20
N ILE A 398 -10.68 8.85 -1.81
CA ILE A 398 -9.37 8.92 -1.14
C ILE A 398 -9.50 9.79 0.10
N ARG A 399 -9.98 11.03 -0.03
CA ARG A 399 -10.14 11.98 1.10
C ARG A 399 -11.04 11.44 2.22
N PHE A 400 -12.05 10.65 1.85
CA PHE A 400 -12.94 10.03 2.83
C PHE A 400 -12.35 8.80 3.52
N SER A 401 -11.35 8.17 2.90
CA SER A 401 -10.62 7.04 3.48
C SER A 401 -9.71 7.57 4.59
N ASN A 402 -10.08 7.41 5.86
CA ASN A 402 -9.34 8.01 6.98
C ASN A 402 -8.04 7.24 7.33
N PHE A 403 -7.08 7.22 6.39
CA PHE A 403 -5.71 6.78 6.64
C PHE A 403 -4.99 7.87 7.44
N GLN A 404 -4.82 7.64 8.75
CA GLN A 404 -4.08 8.49 9.68
C GLN A 404 -2.72 7.89 10.10
N GLY A 405 -2.32 6.78 9.46
CA GLY A 405 -1.09 6.02 9.73
C GLY A 405 0.05 6.41 8.79
N ALA A 406 0.70 5.40 8.19
CA ALA A 406 1.88 5.54 7.31
C ALA A 406 1.64 6.34 6.03
N PHE A 407 0.41 6.78 5.79
CA PHE A 407 0.07 7.69 4.72
C PHE A 407 -1.17 8.51 5.08
N ASP A 408 -1.11 9.82 4.91
CA ASP A 408 -2.21 10.74 5.16
C ASP A 408 -3.08 10.86 3.91
N ALA A 409 -4.33 10.42 4.00
CA ALA A 409 -5.25 10.43 2.86
C ALA A 409 -5.60 11.84 2.37
N PHE A 410 -5.57 12.86 3.23
CA PHE A 410 -5.78 14.25 2.83
C PHE A 410 -4.61 14.75 2.00
N TYR A 411 -3.39 14.41 2.40
CA TYR A 411 -2.18 14.73 1.65
C TYR A 411 -2.22 14.09 0.26
N LEU A 412 -2.56 12.80 0.17
CA LEU A 412 -2.71 12.12 -1.12
C LEU A 412 -3.80 12.74 -1.98
N ALA A 413 -4.98 12.97 -1.41
CA ALA A 413 -6.09 13.58 -2.15
C ALA A 413 -5.72 14.97 -2.67
N ALA A 414 -5.06 15.79 -1.86
CA ALA A 414 -4.63 17.14 -2.25
C ALA A 414 -3.55 17.10 -3.36
N MET A 415 -2.61 16.16 -3.27
CA MET A 415 -1.60 15.93 -4.31
C MET A 415 -2.25 15.56 -5.64
N VAL A 416 -3.10 14.53 -5.62
CA VAL A 416 -3.77 14.02 -6.83
C VAL A 416 -4.68 15.08 -7.42
N GLU A 417 -5.42 15.80 -6.57
CA GLU A 417 -6.27 16.91 -6.99
C GLU A 417 -5.47 18.02 -7.67
N ALA A 418 -4.31 18.41 -7.13
CA ALA A 418 -3.46 19.42 -7.75
C ALA A 418 -2.94 18.98 -9.14
N VAL A 419 -2.61 17.70 -9.32
CA VAL A 419 -2.22 17.15 -10.63
C VAL A 419 -3.41 17.16 -11.61
N VAL A 420 -4.58 16.74 -11.15
CA VAL A 420 -5.82 16.73 -11.96
C VAL A 420 -6.23 18.15 -12.36
N ASP A 421 -6.21 19.09 -11.42
CA ASP A 421 -6.50 20.50 -11.65
C ASP A 421 -5.56 21.10 -12.70
N LEU A 422 -4.27 20.82 -12.59
CA LEU A 422 -3.26 21.31 -13.51
C LEU A 422 -3.51 20.81 -14.95
N GLU A 423 -3.85 19.53 -15.12
CA GLU A 423 -4.16 18.98 -16.44
C GLU A 423 -5.48 19.53 -17.01
N GLU A 424 -6.54 19.61 -16.19
CA GLU A 424 -7.82 20.18 -16.63
C GLU A 424 -7.70 21.65 -17.00
N GLU A 425 -6.91 22.42 -16.25
CA GLU A 425 -6.62 23.82 -16.54
C GLU A 425 -5.81 23.99 -17.84
N ARG A 426 -4.82 23.12 -18.08
CA ARG A 426 -4.14 23.06 -19.39
C ARG A 426 -5.12 22.70 -20.52
N ALA A 427 -6.03 21.77 -20.28
CA ALA A 427 -7.04 21.37 -21.25
C ALA A 427 -7.99 22.52 -21.62
N ARG A 428 -8.50 23.26 -20.62
CA ARG A 428 -9.34 24.45 -20.84
C ARG A 428 -8.64 25.49 -21.71
N ARG A 429 -7.37 25.77 -21.44
CA ARG A 429 -6.56 26.69 -22.26
C ARG A 429 -6.40 26.23 -23.70
N LEU A 430 -6.19 24.93 -23.93
CA LEU A 430 -6.03 24.37 -25.27
C LEU A 430 -7.34 24.36 -26.07
N LEU A 431 -8.47 24.07 -25.40
CA LEU A 431 -9.78 23.99 -26.03
C LEU A 431 -10.51 25.34 -26.11
N GLY A 432 -10.01 26.37 -25.43
CA GLY A 432 -10.65 27.68 -25.34
C GLY A 432 -11.97 27.67 -24.55
N VAL A 433 -12.10 26.72 -23.61
CA VAL A 433 -13.28 26.53 -22.76
C VAL A 433 -13.17 27.43 -21.51
N SER A 434 -14.29 27.97 -21.04
CA SER A 434 -14.29 28.85 -19.86
C SER A 434 -14.04 28.05 -18.57
N GLU A 435 -13.47 28.70 -17.57
CA GLU A 435 -13.32 28.13 -16.20
C GLU A 435 -14.67 27.73 -15.57
N TRP A 436 -15.77 28.33 -16.04
CA TRP A 436 -17.11 28.12 -15.49
C TRP A 436 -17.88 26.96 -16.13
N ASP A 437 -17.38 26.40 -17.22
CA ASP A 437 -18.04 25.31 -17.94
C ASP A 437 -17.75 23.96 -17.27
N GLU A 438 -18.78 23.11 -17.15
CA GLU A 438 -18.62 21.77 -16.58
C GLU A 438 -17.85 20.86 -17.54
N PHE A 439 -16.67 20.44 -17.11
CA PHE A 439 -15.74 19.60 -17.88
C PHE A 439 -16.01 18.12 -17.56
N LYS A 440 -16.99 17.50 -18.24
CA LYS A 440 -17.60 16.22 -17.77
C LYS A 440 -17.26 14.95 -18.55
N ASP A 441 -17.23 14.97 -19.88
CA ASP A 441 -17.34 13.72 -20.68
C ASP A 441 -16.17 13.51 -21.68
N TYR A 442 -14.91 13.47 -21.19
CA TYR A 442 -13.64 13.27 -21.93
C TYR A 442 -13.10 14.48 -22.72
N GLU A 443 -12.46 15.42 -22.03
CA GLU A 443 -11.78 16.51 -22.74
C GLU A 443 -10.40 16.89 -22.20
N VAL A 444 -9.72 16.10 -21.35
CA VAL A 444 -8.27 16.36 -21.15
C VAL A 444 -7.54 15.85 -22.40
N PRO A 445 -7.12 16.71 -23.35
CA PRO A 445 -6.45 16.26 -24.56
C PRO A 445 -5.06 15.69 -24.21
N GLU A 446 -4.49 14.89 -25.11
CA GLU A 446 -3.16 14.27 -24.91
C GLU A 446 -2.11 15.31 -24.50
N GLU A 447 -2.16 16.48 -25.12
CA GLU A 447 -1.22 17.58 -24.95
C GLU A 447 -1.31 18.24 -23.55
N ALA A 448 -2.46 18.11 -22.87
CA ALA A 448 -2.66 18.59 -21.52
C ALA A 448 -2.17 17.61 -20.46
N ARG A 449 -1.95 16.34 -20.82
CA ARG A 449 -1.57 15.28 -19.88
C ARG A 449 -0.15 15.46 -19.37
N ILE A 450 0.02 15.11 -18.10
CA ILE A 450 1.31 15.07 -17.42
C ILE A 450 1.89 13.67 -17.56
N LEU A 451 3.16 13.59 -17.94
CA LEU A 451 3.79 12.31 -18.25
C LEU A 451 4.18 11.55 -17.00
N ASN A 452 4.77 12.26 -16.05
CA ASN A 452 5.17 11.75 -14.74
C ASN A 452 5.12 12.89 -13.72
N VAL A 453 4.84 12.54 -12.48
CA VAL A 453 4.88 13.43 -11.31
C VAL A 453 5.74 12.77 -10.25
N GLU A 454 6.64 13.56 -9.66
CA GLU A 454 7.49 13.14 -8.55
C GLU A 454 7.27 14.06 -7.36
N LEU A 455 6.95 13.48 -6.20
CA LEU A 455 6.64 14.22 -4.97
C LEU A 455 7.91 14.65 -4.24
N ASP A 456 7.93 15.89 -3.75
CA ASP A 456 9.00 16.37 -2.88
C ASP A 456 8.81 15.86 -1.45
N MET A 457 9.62 14.86 -1.11
CA MET A 457 9.65 14.20 0.19
C MET A 457 10.47 14.99 1.22
N GLY A 458 11.24 16.00 0.81
CA GLY A 458 12.31 16.60 1.60
C GLY A 458 13.51 15.67 1.78
N GLY A 459 14.31 15.90 2.83
CA GLY A 459 15.51 15.09 3.13
C GLY A 459 15.19 13.74 3.79
N ASP A 460 16.21 12.90 3.98
CA ASP A 460 16.08 11.55 4.57
C ASP A 460 15.37 11.53 5.94
N SER A 461 15.48 12.59 6.74
CA SER A 461 14.79 12.71 8.04
C SER A 461 13.27 12.84 7.91
N ASP A 462 12.77 13.29 6.77
CA ASP A 462 11.39 13.67 6.55
C ASP A 462 10.61 12.65 5.73
N LYS A 463 11.27 11.62 5.19
CA LYS A 463 10.66 10.59 4.34
C LYS A 463 9.47 9.86 4.99
N HIS A 464 9.45 9.79 6.32
CA HIS A 464 8.37 9.15 7.08
C HIS A 464 7.35 10.14 7.63
N THR A 465 7.48 11.45 7.33
CA THR A 465 6.61 12.49 7.89
C THR A 465 6.18 13.55 6.86
N PHE A 466 6.70 13.52 5.62
CA PHE A 466 6.37 14.50 4.59
C PHE A 466 4.87 14.60 4.31
N TYR A 467 4.15 13.48 4.30
CA TYR A 467 2.69 13.44 4.11
C TYR A 467 1.91 14.06 5.27
N LYS A 468 2.56 14.37 6.40
CA LYS A 468 1.95 15.08 7.53
C LYS A 468 2.05 16.60 7.41
N ARG A 469 2.75 17.12 6.40
CA ARG A 469 2.87 18.56 6.14
C ARG A 469 1.53 19.13 5.66
N ASP A 470 1.28 20.40 5.96
CA ASP A 470 0.11 21.14 5.47
C ASP A 470 0.31 21.69 4.05
N VAL A 471 1.54 21.63 3.54
CA VAL A 471 1.90 22.04 2.19
C VAL A 471 2.85 21.00 1.61
N GLY A 472 2.59 20.60 0.37
CA GLY A 472 3.45 19.71 -0.41
C GLY A 472 3.82 20.33 -1.75
N SER A 473 4.88 19.81 -2.34
CA SER A 473 5.39 20.20 -3.66
C SER A 473 5.66 18.96 -4.52
N PHE A 474 5.65 19.14 -5.83
CA PHE A 474 6.01 18.09 -6.79
C PHE A 474 6.65 18.69 -8.04
N VAL A 475 7.46 17.87 -8.70
CA VAL A 475 8.01 18.15 -10.03
C VAL A 475 7.27 17.28 -11.04
N TYR A 476 7.02 17.80 -12.22
CA TYR A 476 6.38 17.04 -13.28
C TYR A 476 6.99 17.33 -14.65
N HIS A 477 6.74 16.44 -15.61
CA HIS A 477 7.17 16.63 -16.99
C HIS A 477 6.01 16.54 -17.97
N ILE A 478 6.06 17.37 -19.00
CA ILE A 478 5.09 17.46 -20.10
C ILE A 478 5.84 17.48 -21.44
N TRP A 479 5.13 17.28 -22.55
CA TRP A 479 5.69 17.55 -23.87
C TRP A 479 5.71 19.06 -24.13
N ALA A 480 6.89 19.63 -24.35
CA ALA A 480 7.09 21.07 -24.57
C ALA A 480 6.39 21.56 -25.85
N ASP A 481 6.33 20.71 -26.87
CA ASP A 481 5.80 21.01 -28.18
C ASP A 481 4.41 20.41 -28.44
N GLY A 482 3.84 19.67 -27.48
CA GLY A 482 2.60 18.89 -27.63
C GLY A 482 2.71 17.73 -28.65
N LEU A 483 3.75 17.71 -29.48
CA LEU A 483 4.01 16.72 -30.53
C LEU A 483 4.92 15.58 -30.07
N GLY A 484 5.44 15.67 -28.85
CA GLY A 484 6.24 14.62 -28.26
C GLY A 484 7.65 14.56 -28.83
N SER A 485 8.29 15.71 -29.08
CA SER A 485 9.74 15.76 -29.39
C SER A 485 10.64 16.28 -28.25
N GLU A 486 10.15 17.16 -27.38
CA GLU A 486 10.94 17.75 -26.28
C GLU A 486 10.20 17.67 -24.93
N LEU A 487 10.94 17.47 -23.83
CA LEU A 487 10.40 17.41 -22.47
C LEU A 487 10.55 18.78 -21.80
N GLU A 488 9.46 19.29 -21.24
CA GLU A 488 9.46 20.49 -20.40
C GLU A 488 9.16 20.12 -18.95
N ARG A 489 9.92 20.70 -18.03
CA ARG A 489 9.75 20.55 -16.58
C ARG A 489 8.78 21.60 -16.07
N GLY A 490 7.86 21.20 -15.19
CA GLY A 490 7.09 22.10 -14.35
C GLY A 490 7.21 21.73 -12.88
N GLU A 491 6.77 22.66 -12.03
CA GLU A 491 6.69 22.51 -10.58
C GLU A 491 5.28 22.84 -10.12
N GLY A 492 4.79 22.11 -9.12
CA GLY A 492 3.49 22.30 -8.51
C GLY A 492 3.61 22.36 -6.99
N VAL A 493 2.70 23.11 -6.37
CA VAL A 493 2.56 23.21 -4.91
C VAL A 493 1.09 23.03 -4.59
N PHE A 494 0.79 22.34 -3.49
CA PHE A 494 -0.57 22.10 -3.03
C PHE A 494 -0.68 22.29 -1.52
N VAL A 495 -1.86 22.69 -1.08
CA VAL A 495 -2.20 22.86 0.33
C VAL A 495 -3.09 21.71 0.76
N VAL A 496 -2.82 21.18 1.95
CA VAL A 496 -3.56 20.05 2.51
C VAL A 496 -4.56 20.58 3.52
N GLU A 497 -5.82 20.63 3.11
CA GLU A 497 -6.92 21.01 4.00
C GLU A 497 -7.35 19.82 4.85
N ARG A 498 -6.78 19.72 6.06
CA ARG A 498 -7.24 18.78 7.08
C ARG A 498 -8.43 19.39 7.82
N PRO A 499 -9.51 18.63 8.08
CA PRO A 499 -10.54 19.11 8.98
C PRO A 499 -9.91 19.42 10.34
N LEU A 500 -10.40 20.49 10.98
CA LEU A 500 -9.87 20.94 12.26
C LEU A 500 -9.75 19.73 13.21
N PRO A 501 -8.59 19.56 13.88
CA PRO A 501 -8.46 18.55 14.91
C PRO A 501 -9.62 18.75 15.88
N SER A 502 -10.46 17.73 16.01
CA SER A 502 -11.28 17.63 17.22
C SER A 502 -10.32 17.77 18.41
N GLY A 503 -10.72 18.39 19.53
CA GLY A 503 -9.81 18.67 20.67
C GLY A 503 -9.05 17.46 21.27
N LEU A 504 -9.16 16.28 20.66
CA LEU A 504 -8.48 15.02 20.83
C LEU A 504 -7.03 14.98 20.29
N ASP A 505 -6.62 15.84 19.35
CA ASP A 505 -5.24 15.86 18.80
C ASP A 505 -4.24 16.69 19.63
N LEU A 506 -4.71 17.40 20.66
CA LEU A 506 -3.93 18.36 21.46
C LEU A 506 -3.02 17.73 22.53
N VAL A 507 -2.81 16.40 22.53
CA VAL A 507 -1.97 15.70 23.52
C VAL A 507 -0.91 14.79 22.85
N ARG A 508 -0.54 15.09 21.60
CA ARG A 508 0.71 14.57 21.03
C ARG A 508 1.91 15.31 21.61
#